data_AF-A0A1H9U1I6-F1
#
_entry.id   AF-A0A1H9U1I6-F1
#
_cell.length_a   1.000
_cell.length_b   1.000
_cell.length_c   1.000
_cell.angle_alpha   90.00
_cell.angle_beta   90.00
_cell.angle_gamma   90.00
#
_symmetry.space_group_name_H-M   'P 1'
#
loop_
_entity.id
_entity.type
_entity.pdbx_description
1 polymer ?
#
loop_
_entity_poly.entity_id
_entity_poly.type
_entity_poly.pdbx_seq_one_letter_code
_entity_poly.pdbx_strand_id
1 'polypeptide(L)' 'MTPAELQRITTARTLITKGEARQHRAARHLSLQDVADSIGISRSTIHRWETGTSIPSAANALRWADALGITEEDTCQAE' A
#
# COMPACT_ATOMS: atom_id res chain seq x y z
N MET A 1 -5.98 3.14 -17.48
CA MET A 1 -5.09 3.49 -16.36
C MET A 1 -4.77 4.97 -16.49
N THR A 2 -5.29 5.79 -15.60
CA THR A 2 -5.10 7.25 -15.60
C THR A 2 -3.72 7.60 -15.02
N PRO A 3 -3.18 8.81 -15.26
CA PRO A 3 -1.93 9.26 -14.65
C PRO A 3 -1.97 9.17 -13.11
N ALA A 4 -3.10 9.51 -12.50
CA ALA A 4 -3.31 9.44 -11.05
C ALA A 4 -3.25 7.98 -10.52
N GLU A 5 -3.83 7.02 -11.24
CA GLU A 5 -3.75 5.59 -10.86
C GLU A 5 -2.30 5.07 -10.91
N LEU A 6 -1.54 5.46 -11.94
CA LEU A 6 -0.12 5.10 -12.06
C LEU A 6 0.71 5.66 -10.91
N GLN A 7 0.42 6.89 -10.49
CA GLN A 7 1.08 7.52 -9.36
C GLN A 7 0.80 6.75 -8.07
N ARG A 8 -0.45 6.41 -7.78
CA ARG A 8 -0.83 5.58 -6.61
C ARG A 8 -0.14 4.22 -6.60
N ILE A 9 -0.10 3.53 -7.74
CA ILE A 9 0.61 2.24 -7.89
C ILE A 9 2.10 2.39 -7.57
N THR A 10 2.71 3.45 -8.07
CA THR A 10 4.14 3.71 -7.89
C THR A 10 4.46 4.07 -6.43
N THR A 11 3.66 4.94 -5.82
CA THR A 11 3.76 5.28 -4.39
C THR A 11 3.62 4.04 -3.53
N ALA A 12 2.60 3.21 -3.78
CA ALA A 12 2.38 1.98 -3.05
C ALA A 12 3.57 1.02 -3.09
N ARG A 13 4.11 0.80 -4.29
CA ARG A 13 5.30 -0.04 -4.48
C ARG A 13 6.54 0.54 -3.81
N THR A 14 6.69 1.86 -3.83
CA THR A 14 7.81 2.56 -3.20
C THR A 14 7.77 2.37 -1.69
N LEU A 15 6.61 2.61 -1.06
CA LEU A 15 6.42 2.41 0.39
C LEU A 15 6.70 0.96 0.81
N ILE A 16 6.27 -0.01 0.00
CA ILE A 16 6.52 -1.43 0.22
C ILE A 16 8.01 -1.74 0.14
N THR A 17 8.69 -1.23 -0.89
CA THR A 17 10.13 -1.49 -1.12
C THR A 17 11.00 -0.81 -0.07
N LYS A 18 10.58 0.35 0.44
CA LYS A 18 11.25 1.08 1.53
C LYS A 18 10.96 0.52 2.93
N GLY A 19 9.98 -0.39 3.07
CA GLY A 19 9.53 -0.90 4.38
C GLY A 19 8.65 0.08 5.17
N GLU A 20 8.28 1.21 4.57
CA GLU A 20 7.44 2.27 5.17
C GLU A 20 5.94 1.90 5.14
N ALA A 21 5.55 0.93 4.30
CA ALA A 21 4.17 0.44 4.17
C ALA A 21 3.48 0.14 5.51
N ARG A 22 4.21 -0.46 6.47
CA ARG A 22 3.70 -0.76 7.80
C ARG A 22 3.40 0.52 8.61
N GLN A 23 4.28 1.52 8.53
CA GLN A 23 4.12 2.78 9.26
C GLN A 23 2.93 3.56 8.70
N HIS A 24 2.79 3.65 7.38
CA HIS A 24 1.64 4.29 6.74
C HIS A 24 0.31 3.62 7.11
N ARG A 25 0.29 2.28 7.16
CA ARG A 25 -0.88 1.53 7.63
C ARG A 25 -1.18 1.81 9.12
N ALA A 26 -0.16 1.79 9.97
CA ALA A 26 -0.31 2.02 11.40
C ALA A 26 -0.77 3.45 11.73
N ALA A 27 -0.29 4.46 10.99
CA ALA A 27 -0.72 5.86 11.11
C ALA A 27 -2.22 6.04 10.83
N ARG A 28 -2.81 5.13 10.04
CA ARG A 28 -4.24 5.10 9.71
C ARG A 28 -5.05 4.17 10.61
N HIS A 29 -4.45 3.63 11.66
CA HIS A 29 -5.06 2.68 12.59
C HIS A 29 -5.63 1.41 11.92
N LEU A 30 -5.12 1.04 10.75
CA LEU A 30 -5.58 -0.15 10.02
C LEU A 30 -4.77 -1.37 10.43
N SER A 31 -5.43 -2.51 10.67
CA SER A 31 -4.75 -3.78 10.85
C SER A 31 -4.40 -4.43 9.51
N LEU A 32 -3.50 -5.42 9.53
CA LEU A 32 -3.22 -6.23 8.34
C LEU A 32 -4.49 -6.93 7.82
N GLN A 33 -5.41 -7.28 8.73
CA GLN A 33 -6.66 -7.96 8.40
C GLN A 33 -7.64 -6.98 7.74
N ASP A 34 -7.76 -5.76 8.25
CA ASP A 34 -8.65 -4.73 7.67
C ASP A 34 -8.26 -4.40 6.22
N VAL A 35 -6.97 -4.23 5.97
CA VAL A 35 -6.46 -3.97 4.61
C VAL A 35 -6.69 -5.19 3.72
N ALA A 36 -6.42 -6.40 4.23
CA ALA A 36 -6.62 -7.64 3.50
C ALA A 36 -8.09 -7.85 3.10
N ASP A 37 -9.02 -7.60 4.02
CA ASP A 37 -10.47 -7.71 3.81
C ASP A 37 -10.97 -6.63 2.84
N SER A 38 -10.44 -5.41 2.93
CA SER A 38 -10.77 -4.31 2.02
C SER A 38 -10.42 -4.63 0.56
N ILE A 39 -9.27 -5.27 0.32
CA ILE A 39 -8.81 -5.58 -1.04
C ILE A 39 -9.13 -7.02 -1.49
N GLY A 40 -9.67 -7.84 -0.60
CA GLY A 40 -10.07 -9.22 -0.86
C GLY A 40 -8.90 -10.19 -1.03
N ILE A 41 -7.80 -10.01 -0.30
CA ILE A 41 -6.66 -10.95 -0.31
C ILE A 41 -6.33 -11.46 1.08
N SER A 42 -5.37 -12.38 1.19
CA SER A 42 -4.95 -12.92 2.48
C SER A 42 -4.05 -11.96 3.28
N ARG A 43 -4.25 -11.90 4.60
CA ARG A 43 -3.39 -11.17 5.56
C ARG A 43 -1.90 -11.48 5.38
N SER A 44 -1.57 -12.74 5.12
CA SER A 44 -0.21 -13.21 4.87
C SER A 44 0.42 -12.55 3.63
N THR A 45 -0.38 -12.19 2.63
CA THR A 45 0.08 -11.48 1.45
C THR A 45 0.45 -10.03 1.78
N ILE A 46 -0.37 -9.33 2.58
CA ILE A 46 -0.03 -7.98 3.08
C ILE A 46 1.24 -8.02 3.92
N HIS A 47 1.37 -9.00 4.81
CA HIS A 47 2.58 -9.19 5.61
C HIS A 47 3.81 -9.36 4.72
N ARG A 48 3.75 -10.20 3.68
CA ARG A 48 4.86 -10.39 2.72
C ARG A 48 5.22 -9.10 1.97
N TRP A 49 4.26 -8.23 1.71
CA TRP A 49 4.53 -6.91 1.13
C TRP A 49 5.27 -6.03 2.15
N GLU A 50 4.75 -5.90 3.36
CA GLU A 50 5.38 -5.08 4.41
C GLU A 50 6.77 -5.56 4.82
N THR A 51 7.07 -6.86 4.69
CA THR A 51 8.40 -7.41 4.95
C THR A 51 9.32 -7.43 3.73
N GLY A 52 8.92 -6.83 2.60
CA GLY A 52 9.72 -6.79 1.37
C GLY A 52 9.93 -8.15 0.69
N THR A 53 9.21 -9.19 1.12
CA THR A 53 9.32 -10.56 0.58
C THR A 53 8.57 -10.72 -0.74
N SER A 54 7.69 -9.77 -1.09
CA SER A 54 6.95 -9.79 -2.34
C SER A 54 6.55 -8.38 -2.76
N ILE A 55 6.60 -8.14 -4.06
CA ILE A 55 6.10 -6.89 -4.66
C ILE A 55 4.67 -7.15 -5.18
N PRO A 56 3.68 -6.29 -4.88
CA PRO A 56 2.34 -6.42 -5.45
C PRO A 56 2.33 -6.19 -6.96
N SER A 57 1.41 -6.86 -7.65
CA SER A 57 1.06 -6.54 -9.04
C SER A 57 0.46 -5.12 -9.13
N ALA A 58 0.39 -4.55 -10.32
CA ALA A 58 -0.19 -3.21 -10.51
C ALA A 58 -1.63 -3.12 -9.98
N ALA A 59 -2.46 -4.15 -10.21
CA ALA A 59 -3.82 -4.21 -9.69
C ALA A 59 -3.88 -4.27 -8.16
N ASN A 60 -3.00 -5.06 -7.54
CA ASN A 60 -2.95 -5.18 -6.09
C ASN A 60 -2.38 -3.92 -5.41
N ALA A 61 -1.38 -3.29 -6.03
CA ALA A 61 -0.82 -2.04 -5.57
C ALA A 61 -1.86 -0.91 -5.61
N LEU A 62 -2.67 -0.85 -6.67
CA LEU A 62 -3.76 0.11 -6.78
C LEU A 62 -4.81 -0.12 -5.68
N ARG A 63 -5.28 -1.36 -5.52
CA ARG A 63 -6.24 -1.70 -4.46
C ARG A 63 -5.71 -1.38 -3.07
N TRP A 64 -4.43 -1.65 -2.81
CA TRP A 64 -3.79 -1.34 -1.54
C TRP A 64 -3.70 0.18 -1.30
N ALA A 65 -3.36 0.94 -2.35
CA ALA A 65 -3.38 2.41 -2.29
C ALA A 65 -4.79 2.94 -2.01
N ASP A 66 -5.82 2.38 -2.65
CA ASP A 66 -7.20 2.77 -2.41
C ASP A 66 -7.66 2.40 -0.99
N ALA A 67 -7.30 1.21 -0.48
CA ALA A 67 -7.64 0.77 0.88
C ALA A 67 -7.01 1.65 1.97
N LEU A 68 -5.81 2.17 1.71
CA LEU A 68 -5.15 3.13 2.60
C LEU A 68 -5.61 4.58 2.36
N GLY A 69 -6.39 4.85 1.31
CA GLY A 69 -6.72 6.22 0.91
C GLY A 69 -5.46 7.03 0.61
N ILE A 70 -4.45 6.42 -0.03
CA ILE A 70 -3.25 7.12 -0.50
C ILE A 70 -3.71 8.08 -1.61
N THR A 71 -3.83 9.35 -1.25
CA THR A 71 -4.00 10.45 -2.19
C THR A 71 -2.64 10.96 -2.66
N GLU A 72 -2.64 11.85 -3.64
CA GLU A 72 -1.44 12.46 -4.22
C GLU A 72 -0.58 13.21 -3.16
N GLU A 73 -1.13 13.49 -1.98
CA GLU A 73 -0.50 14.21 -0.88
C GLU A 73 0.37 13.31 0.03
N ASP A 74 0.19 11.99 -0.01
CA ASP A 74 0.92 11.07 0.88
C ASP A 74 2.43 11.00 0.55
N THR A 75 2.85 11.51 -0.61
CA THR A 75 4.27 11.62 -1.00
C THR A 75 5.06 12.64 -0.18
N CYS A 76 4.42 13.40 0.72
CA CYS A 76 5.03 14.56 1.40
C CYS A 76 5.63 14.28 2.79
N GLN A 77 5.68 13.04 3.29
CA GLN A 77 6.32 12.73 4.58
C GLN A 77 7.68 12.05 4.38
N ALA A 78 8.65 12.83 3.88
CA ALA A 78 10.07 12.54 3.99
C ALA A 78 10.81 13.88 4.07
N GLU A 79 10.67 14.56 5.21
CA GLU A 79 11.56 15.66 5.63
C GLU A 79 12.61 15.14 6.60
#